data_AF-A0A9D7W8K8-F1
#
_entry.id   AF-A0A9D7W8K8-F1
#
_cell.length_a   1.000
_cell.length_b   1.000
_cell.length_c   1.000
_cell.angle_alpha   90.00
_cell.angle_beta   90.00
_cell.angle_gamma   90.00
#
_symmetry.space_group_name_H-M   'P 1'
#
loop_
_entity.id
_entity.type
_entity.pdbx_description
1 polymer ?
#
loop_
_entity_poly.entity_id
_entity_poly.type
_entity_poly.pdbx_seq_one_letter_code
_entity_poly.pdbx_strand_id
1 'polypeptide(L)'
;MNPEDIVFCKNVEIMCAEGDKVVAIAQNDGIALSGKNYNQVYAHIATVRDGKITKLIEFFDTNLANQALWKPDMNDVTPDEGFSFSQIC
;
A
#
# COMPACT_ATOMS: atom_id res chain seq x y z
N MET A 1 7.01 12.41 13.06
CA MET A 1 6.60 11.00 12.91
C MET A 1 7.62 10.14 13.63
N ASN A 2 7.16 9.27 14.52
CA ASN A 2 8.00 8.22 15.09
C ASN A 2 7.92 7.01 14.14
N PRO A 3 9.04 6.50 13.59
CA PRO A 3 9.03 5.35 12.70
C PRO A 3 8.40 4.08 13.31
N GLU A 4 8.40 3.99 14.65
CA GLU A 4 7.78 2.88 15.40
C GLU A 4 6.24 2.86 15.27
N ASP A 5 5.62 3.99 14.87
CA ASP A 5 4.18 4.09 14.68
C ASP A 5 3.73 3.63 13.28
N ILE A 6 4.66 3.25 12.39
CA ILE A 6 4.37 2.80 11.04
C ILE A 6 4.27 1.28 11.00
N VAL A 7 3.16 0.76 10.49
CA VAL A 7 2.97 -0.67 10.20
C VAL A 7 3.02 -0.88 8.69
N PHE A 8 4.15 -1.37 8.18
CA PHE A 8 4.42 -1.56 6.74
C PHE A 8 3.71 -2.76 6.08
N CYS A 9 2.97 -3.55 6.85
CA CYS A 9 2.21 -4.70 6.34
C CYS A 9 1.16 -5.09 7.38
N LYS A 10 0.19 -4.19 7.60
CA LYS A 10 -0.88 -4.42 8.57
C LYS A 10 -1.77 -5.58 8.14
N ASN A 11 -2.09 -5.63 6.84
CA ASN A 11 -2.81 -6.72 6.20
C ASN A 11 -2.09 -7.09 4.90
N VAL A 12 -2.14 -8.37 4.52
CA VAL A 12 -1.64 -8.87 3.24
C VAL A 12 -2.49 -10.03 2.77
N GLU A 13 -2.73 -10.07 1.47
CA GLU A 13 -3.42 -11.17 0.80
C GLU A 13 -2.64 -11.56 -0.45
N ILE A 14 -2.37 -12.86 -0.61
CA ILE A 14 -1.73 -13.41 -1.81
C ILE A 14 -2.82 -13.73 -2.81
N MET A 15 -2.95 -12.90 -3.84
CA MET A 15 -3.94 -13.07 -4.90
C MET A 15 -3.59 -14.23 -5.84
N CYS A 16 -2.30 -14.40 -6.13
CA CYS A 16 -1.79 -15.46 -6.98
C CYS A 16 -0.30 -15.71 -6.69
N ALA A 17 0.11 -16.97 -6.75
CA ALA A 17 1.51 -17.36 -6.76
C ALA A 17 1.73 -18.45 -7.81
N GLU A 18 2.60 -18.18 -8.79
CA GLU A 18 2.92 -19.11 -9.87
C GLU A 18 4.42 -19.03 -10.21
N GLY A 19 5.10 -20.18 -10.14
CA GLY A 19 6.54 -20.25 -10.37
C GLY A 19 7.33 -19.33 -9.42
N ASP A 20 8.08 -18.39 -9.99
CA ASP A 20 8.85 -17.39 -9.26
C ASP A 20 8.10 -16.05 -9.11
N LYS A 21 6.80 -15.98 -9.43
CA LYS A 21 5.99 -14.75 -9.40
C LYS A 21 4.93 -14.81 -8.32
N VAL A 22 4.75 -13.71 -7.61
CA VAL A 22 3.71 -13.53 -6.59
C VAL A 22 2.99 -12.21 -6.84
N VAL A 23 1.66 -12.23 -6.85
CA VAL A 23 0.80 -11.06 -6.83
C VAL A 23 0.15 -10.97 -5.46
N ALA A 24 0.33 -9.84 -4.78
CA ALA A 24 -0.23 -9.61 -3.45
C ALA A 24 -0.85 -8.22 -3.35
N ILE A 25 -1.90 -8.11 -2.53
CA ILE A 25 -2.36 -6.81 -2.03
C ILE A 25 -1.88 -6.67 -0.59
N ALA A 26 -1.25 -5.54 -0.26
CA ALA A 26 -0.77 -5.24 1.08
C ALA A 26 -1.31 -3.87 1.53
N GLN A 27 -1.59 -3.73 2.82
CA GLN A 27 -2.03 -2.49 3.42
C GLN A 27 -1.05 -2.02 4.49
N ASN A 28 -0.67 -0.75 4.42
CA ASN A 28 0.10 -0.09 5.45
C ASN A 28 -0.81 0.72 6.38
N ASP A 29 -0.31 1.06 7.55
CA ASP A 29 -0.98 1.94 8.51
C ASP A 29 0.05 2.92 9.09
N GLY A 30 -0.33 4.18 9.22
CA GLY A 30 0.56 5.20 9.76
C GLY A 30 0.14 6.62 9.44
N ILE A 31 0.82 7.56 10.07
CA ILE A 31 0.58 9.01 9.92
C ILE A 31 1.78 9.65 9.21
N ALA A 32 1.51 10.36 8.12
CA ALA A 32 2.52 11.10 7.38
C ALA A 32 3.04 12.31 8.17
N LEU A 33 4.16 12.90 7.76
CA LEU A 33 4.68 14.13 8.37
C LEU A 33 3.71 15.31 8.28
N SER A 34 2.80 15.30 7.31
CA SER A 34 1.71 16.27 7.17
C SER A 34 0.63 16.14 8.27
N GLY A 35 0.66 15.07 9.07
CA GLY A 35 -0.38 14.74 10.04
C GLY A 35 -1.57 13.98 9.44
N LYS A 36 -1.61 13.77 8.12
CA LYS A 36 -2.67 13.00 7.45
C LYS A 36 -2.41 11.49 7.61
N ASN A 37 -3.49 10.71 7.75
CA ASN A 37 -3.42 9.26 7.68
C ASN A 37 -2.90 8.83 6.31
N TYR A 38 -1.99 7.87 6.29
CA TYR A 38 -1.37 7.34 5.09
C TYR A 38 -1.48 5.81 5.05
N ASN A 39 -2.72 5.33 5.13
CA ASN A 39 -3.04 3.91 5.18
C ASN A 39 -3.07 3.33 3.77
N GLN A 40 -1.91 3.40 3.11
CA GLN A 40 -1.76 3.09 1.70
C GLN A 40 -2.00 1.61 1.41
N VAL A 41 -2.66 1.33 0.29
CA VAL A 41 -2.90 -0.02 -0.22
C VAL A 41 -2.07 -0.21 -1.48
N TYR A 42 -1.29 -1.27 -1.48
CA TYR A 42 -0.37 -1.59 -2.56
C TYR A 42 -0.82 -2.84 -3.29
N ALA A 43 -0.75 -2.82 -4.62
CA ALA A 43 -0.70 -4.02 -5.43
C ALA A 43 0.74 -4.31 -5.82
N HIS A 44 1.28 -5.41 -5.32
CA HIS A 44 2.65 -5.84 -5.55
C HIS A 44 2.69 -7.01 -6.52
N ILE A 45 3.59 -6.91 -7.51
CA ILE A 45 4.01 -8.02 -8.36
C ILE A 45 5.48 -8.27 -8.07
N ALA A 46 5.76 -9.31 -7.30
CA ALA A 46 7.11 -9.68 -6.88
C ALA A 46 7.66 -10.86 -7.69
N THR A 47 8.97 -10.86 -7.93
CA THR A 47 9.70 -12.07 -8.34
C THR A 47 10.52 -12.58 -7.17
N VAL A 48 10.32 -13.83 -6.75
CA VAL A 48 10.99 -14.45 -5.61
C VAL A 48 11.89 -15.60 -6.08
N ARG A 49 13.18 -15.53 -5.76
CA ARG A 49 14.18 -16.57 -6.08
C ARG A 49 15.09 -16.76 -4.87
N ASP A 50 15.42 -18.01 -4.55
CA ASP A 50 16.27 -18.37 -3.40
C ASP A 50 15.82 -17.70 -2.08
N GLY A 51 14.50 -17.63 -1.87
CA GLY A 51 13.89 -17.00 -0.70
C GLY A 51 13.98 -15.48 -0.64
N LYS A 52 14.41 -14.80 -1.72
CA LYS A 52 14.59 -13.35 -1.79
C LYS A 52 13.73 -12.73 -2.88
N ILE A 53 13.21 -11.53 -2.62
CA ILE A 53 12.60 -10.69 -3.66
C ILE A 53 13.72 -10.14 -4.54
N THR A 54 13.68 -10.47 -5.84
CA THR A 54 14.66 -10.03 -6.85
C THR A 54 14.11 -8.95 -7.78
N LYS A 55 12.80 -8.77 -7.81
CA LYS A 55 12.10 -7.69 -8.52
C LYS A 55 10.79 -7.39 -7.80
N LEU A 56 10.43 -6.11 -7.73
CA LEU A 56 9.15 -5.63 -7.25
C LEU A 56 8.60 -4.60 -8.24
N ILE A 57 7.35 -4.77 -8.65
CA ILE A 57 6.55 -3.75 -9.32
C ILE A 57 5.40 -3.41 -8.37
N GLU A 58 5.12 -2.13 -8.20
CA GLU A 58 4.15 -1.63 -7.22
C GLU A 58 3.19 -0.65 -7.87
N PHE A 59 1.90 -0.80 -7.53
CA PHE A 59 0.85 0.16 -7.80
C PHE A 59 0.20 0.57 -6.47
N PHE A 60 -0.28 1.80 -6.37
CA PHE A 60 -0.87 2.35 -5.16
C PHE A 60 -1.78 3.55 -5.45
N ASP A 61 -2.52 4.02 -4.45
CA ASP A 61 -3.32 5.25 -4.55
C ASP A 61 -2.40 6.48 -4.55
N THR A 62 -2.11 6.96 -5.76
CA THR A 62 -1.30 8.17 -5.97
C THR A 62 -1.98 9.45 -5.48
N ASN A 63 -3.31 9.49 -5.41
CA ASN A 63 -4.03 10.63 -4.87
C ASN A 63 -3.82 10.72 -3.35
N LEU A 64 -3.97 9.61 -2.64
CA LEU A 64 -3.63 9.53 -1.20
C LEU A 64 -2.16 9.91 -0.96
N ALA A 65 -1.22 9.44 -1.79
CA ALA A 65 0.20 9.79 -1.68
C ALA A 65 0.45 11.28 -1.90
N ASN A 66 -0.19 11.89 -2.91
CA ASN A 66 -0.09 13.33 -3.11
C ASN A 66 -0.64 14.09 -1.90
N GLN A 67 -1.83 13.77 -1.42
CA GLN A 67 -2.44 14.47 -0.28
C GLN A 67 -1.62 14.34 1.01
N ALA A 68 -1.08 13.15 1.30
CA ALA A 68 -0.37 12.90 2.54
C ALA A 68 1.11 13.31 2.50
N LEU A 69 1.79 13.19 1.35
CA LEU A 69 3.26 13.29 1.29
C LEU A 69 3.79 14.46 0.47
N TRP A 70 3.17 14.80 -0.66
CA TRP A 70 3.82 15.65 -1.67
C TRP A 70 3.12 16.98 -1.94
N LYS A 71 1.79 17.01 -1.83
CA LYS A 71 0.90 18.13 -2.17
C LYS A 71 -0.24 18.23 -1.14
N PRO A 72 0.06 18.61 0.11
CA PRO A 72 -0.93 18.63 1.18
C PRO A 72 -2.11 19.56 0.94
N ASP A 73 -1.92 20.59 0.10
CA ASP A 73 -2.94 21.57 -0.29
C ASP A 73 -3.78 21.16 -1.51
N MET A 74 -3.57 19.95 -2.04
CA MET A 74 -4.42 19.42 -3.10
C MET A 74 -5.83 19.16 -2.56
N ASN A 75 -6.86 19.49 -3.35
CA ASN A 75 -8.24 19.20 -3.00
C ASN A 75 -8.43 17.69 -2.80
N ASP A 76 -9.21 17.34 -1.79
CA ASP A 76 -9.57 15.94 -1.56
C ASP A 76 -10.49 15.44 -2.68
N VAL A 77 -10.23 14.21 -3.12
CA VAL A 77 -11.10 13.47 -4.03
C VAL A 77 -11.91 12.49 -3.19
N THR A 78 -13.22 12.67 -3.16
CA THR A 78 -14.13 11.75 -2.47
C THR A 78 -14.31 10.49 -3.31
N PRO A 79 -14.00 9.29 -2.77
CA PRO A 79 -14.29 8.05 -3.47
C PRO A 79 -15.80 7.76 -3.45
N ASP A 80 -16.29 7.07 -4.48
CA ASP A 80 -17.69 6.61 -4.51
C ASP A 80 -17.97 5.55 -3.43
N GLU A 81 -16.95 4.74 -3.10
CA GLU A 81 -16.98 3.75 -2.03
C GLU A 81 -15.64 3.72 -1.29
N GLY A 82 -15.70 3.63 0.05
CA GLY A 82 -14.50 3.48 0.87
C GLY A 82 -13.90 2.09 0.74
N PHE A 83 -12.58 2.00 0.59
CA PHE A 83 -11.88 0.73 0.59
C PHE A 83 -11.88 0.08 1.99
N SER A 84 -12.20 -1.21 2.05
CA SER A 84 -11.92 -2.09 3.19
C SER A 84 -11.14 -3.31 2.73
N PHE A 85 -10.10 -3.68 3.47
CA PHE A 85 -9.32 -4.89 3.16
C PHE A 85 -10.20 -6.15 3.18
N SER A 86 -11.25 -6.17 4.01
CA SER A 86 -12.20 -7.29 4.07
C SER A 86 -13.05 -7.48 2.81
N GLN A 87 -13.00 -6.54 1.84
CA GLN A 87 -13.71 -6.67 0.56
C GLN A 87 -12.90 -7.47 -0.47
N ILE A 88 -11.63 -7.76 -0.18
CA ILE A 88 -10.75 -8.51 -1.07
C ILE A 88 -11.04 -10.03 -1.01
N CYS A 89 -11.58 -10.53 0.11
CA CYS A 89 -11.82 -11.95 0.38
C CYS A 89 -13.26 -12.21 0.81
#